data_AF-A0A7Y1Y4S8-F1
#
_entry.id   AF-A0A7Y1Y4S8-F1
#
_cell.length_a   1.000
_cell.length_b   1.000
_cell.length_c   1.000
_cell.angle_alpha   90.00
_cell.angle_beta   90.00
_cell.angle_gamma   90.00
#
_symmetry.space_group_name_H-M   'P 1'
#
loop_
_entity.id
_entity.type
_entity.pdbx_description
1 polymer ?
#
loop_
_entity_poly.entity_id
_entity_poly.type
_entity_poly.pdbx_seq_one_letter_code
_entity_poly.pdbx_strand_id
1 'polypeptide(L)'
;FTGLAAGRRYRLVQGAGAPRDLTRPPRETALSPADQEPAPPSQVARVLMAEPSRVAPSPILGFDGEAGVLPIGSGRLLLVNLWAQWCAPCRVELNEFARRHDEIQAAGIDLLALSVDGLGPNASEEGVAEAARFAAEAGWPFPAARATGELVTDFQALHDLHIPRHRELPLPSSFLVDPEGRLAVIYKGPVAVDRLLADAALGESERPERLARSALLAGRVIGHPVVAGTADRLAEFLHFERATRLKASGHVAEVAAQYADVLAFKPDSHGAHNNLGNALRALGRPEEALDHYRKATELAPESIDAWSNHGLALQELGKFEEAAGKLREAMRLDPANAVVNYNLANLSVRSGDLVTAKEHYLRALEAAPGLAEAHNNLGNILHREGKLDEALDHYRQAAQSRPGYADAHNNLGLVLQKQGKTAEAVAQFTEALRIDPARADIHEKLGHALLRQGDASRAVQHLTRALQLRPDLPQALFHLARIRASHPDPAFRDGSQAVVLAQQCATLTRHRVAGVLDVLAAACAEAGRFPDAVDWQTKALELATAEARAGMQSRLVLYQAGQPFRDITLK
;
A
#
# COMPACT_ATOMS: atom_id res chain seq x y z
N PHE A 1 24.87 32.29 31.04
CA PHE A 1 26.00 33.21 30.86
C PHE A 1 25.56 34.58 31.36
N THR A 2 26.34 35.21 32.24
CA THR A 2 26.10 36.57 32.74
C THR A 2 27.09 37.55 32.08
N GLY A 3 26.83 38.86 32.13
CA GLY A 3 27.77 39.89 31.65
C GLY A 3 27.87 40.06 30.13
N LEU A 4 26.83 39.68 29.38
CA LEU A 4 26.76 39.92 27.93
C LEU A 4 26.35 41.38 27.66
N ALA A 5 27.15 42.10 26.88
CA ALA A 5 26.79 43.43 26.41
C ALA A 5 26.09 43.34 25.05
N ALA A 6 25.04 44.15 24.86
CA ALA A 6 24.36 44.26 23.57
C ALA A 6 25.33 44.74 22.47
N GLY A 7 25.09 44.30 21.22
CA GLY A 7 25.91 44.68 20.06
C GLY A 7 27.24 43.94 19.90
N ARG A 8 27.72 43.23 20.94
CA ARG A 8 28.95 42.40 20.87
C ARG A 8 28.66 40.99 20.35
N ARG A 9 29.71 40.27 19.96
CA ARG A 9 29.63 38.88 19.48
C ARG A 9 30.39 37.98 20.44
N TYR A 10 29.80 36.85 20.79
CA TYR A 10 30.35 35.93 21.76
C TYR A 10 30.34 34.50 21.22
N ARG A 11 31.38 33.74 21.54
CA ARG A 11 31.36 32.28 21.50
C ARG A 11 30.89 31.78 22.86
N LEU A 12 29.76 31.06 22.87
CA LEU A 12 29.22 30.41 24.04
C LEU A 12 29.53 28.91 23.94
N VAL A 13 30.20 28.36 24.95
CA VAL A 13 30.47 26.91 25.04
C VAL A 13 29.69 26.38 26.23
N GLN A 14 28.82 25.39 25.99
CA GLN A 14 28.02 24.78 27.05
C GLN A 14 28.93 24.26 28.18
N GLY A 15 28.56 24.55 29.43
CA GLY A 15 29.36 24.16 30.61
C GLY A 15 30.52 25.10 30.98
N ALA A 16 30.90 26.05 30.12
CA ALA A 16 32.05 26.94 30.38
C ALA A 16 31.76 28.06 31.40
N GLY A 17 30.50 28.34 31.72
CA GLY A 17 30.09 29.37 32.68
C GLY A 17 30.29 30.83 32.20
N ALA A 18 31.27 31.11 31.35
CA ALA A 18 31.62 32.45 30.87
C ALA A 18 31.62 32.56 29.33
N PRO A 19 31.20 33.70 28.76
CA PRO A 19 31.26 33.94 27.32
C PRO A 19 32.69 34.34 26.87
N ARG A 20 33.11 33.91 25.67
CA ARG A 20 34.35 34.40 25.04
C ARG A 20 34.03 35.41 23.96
N ASP A 21 34.61 36.61 24.04
CA ASP A 21 34.40 37.64 23.02
C ASP A 21 34.98 37.23 21.65
N LEU A 22 34.27 37.60 20.58
CA LEU A 22 34.71 37.46 19.21
C LEU A 22 34.85 38.85 18.59
N THR A 23 36.08 39.30 18.42
CA THR A 23 36.38 40.55 17.71
C THR A 23 35.95 40.44 16.25
N ARG A 24 34.94 41.22 15.86
CA ARG A 24 34.37 41.32 14.51
C ARG A 24 34.02 42.79 14.24
N PRO A 25 33.90 43.21 12.96
CA PRO A 25 33.44 44.55 12.64
C PRO A 25 32.12 44.89 13.37
N PRO A 26 31.95 46.15 13.81
CA PRO A 26 30.72 46.62 14.44
C PRO A 26 29.51 46.33 13.56
N ARG A 27 28.36 46.03 14.19
CA ARG A 27 27.10 45.96 13.44
C ARG A 27 26.71 47.37 13.00
N GLU A 28 26.16 47.50 11.80
CA GLU A 28 25.53 48.76 11.36
C GLU A 28 24.30 49.10 12.22
N THR A 29 23.59 48.08 12.70
CA THR A 29 22.47 48.22 13.64
C THR A 29 22.98 48.15 15.08
N ALA A 30 22.87 49.27 15.81
CA ALA A 30 23.11 49.31 17.25
C ALA A 30 21.96 48.60 17.99
N LEU A 31 22.29 47.54 18.74
CA LEU A 31 21.34 46.85 19.60
C LEU A 31 21.43 47.43 21.01
N SER A 32 20.29 47.80 21.60
CA SER A 32 20.19 48.17 23.02
C SER A 32 19.59 47.01 23.82
N PRO A 33 20.00 46.81 25.09
CA PRO A 33 19.27 45.93 25.99
C PRO A 33 17.82 46.40 26.11
N ALA A 34 16.88 45.46 26.19
CA ALA A 34 15.50 45.71 26.53
C ALA A 34 15.12 44.78 27.67
N ASP A 35 14.39 45.30 28.66
CA ASP A 35 13.85 44.47 29.72
C ASP A 35 12.98 43.38 29.10
N GLN A 36 13.26 42.13 29.48
CA GLN A 36 12.46 40.99 29.08
C GLN A 36 11.51 40.70 30.23
N GLU A 37 10.21 40.64 29.94
CA GLU A 37 9.20 40.13 30.86
C GLU A 37 8.92 38.67 30.47
N PRO A 38 9.70 37.69 30.99
CA PRO A 38 9.43 36.29 30.68
C PRO A 38 8.05 35.92 31.20
N ALA A 39 7.24 35.29 30.35
CA ALA A 39 5.95 34.77 30.78
C ALA A 39 6.15 33.79 31.96
N PRO A 40 5.22 33.78 32.93
CA PRO A 40 5.29 32.84 34.04
C PRO A 40 5.28 31.39 33.51
N PRO A 41 5.99 30.46 34.18
CA PRO A 41 5.96 29.05 33.82
C PRO A 41 4.52 28.52 33.78
N SER A 42 4.20 27.73 32.75
CA SER A 42 2.89 27.08 32.58
C SER A 42 3.06 25.57 32.46
N GLN A 43 2.11 24.82 33.03
CA GLN A 43 1.99 23.37 32.81
C GLN A 43 1.15 23.03 31.56
N VAL A 44 0.50 24.03 30.98
CA VAL A 44 -0.24 23.92 29.72
C VAL A 44 0.64 24.43 28.58
N ALA A 45 0.69 23.66 27.48
CA ALA A 45 1.33 24.09 26.25
C ALA A 45 0.30 24.27 25.13
N ARG A 46 0.48 25.34 24.37
CA ARG A 46 -0.31 25.68 23.18
C ARG A 46 0.65 25.70 21.99
N VAL A 47 0.35 24.90 20.98
CA VAL A 47 1.17 24.75 19.79
C VAL A 47 0.35 25.20 18.60
N LEU A 48 0.65 26.39 18.09
CA LEU A 48 0.03 26.92 16.87
C LEU A 48 0.75 26.33 15.66
N MET A 49 0.01 25.74 14.73
CA MET A 49 0.59 25.20 13.51
C MET A 49 1.00 26.35 12.59
N ALA A 50 2.28 26.41 12.24
CA ALA A 50 2.76 27.30 11.17
C ALA A 50 2.11 26.89 9.83
N GLU A 51 2.06 25.58 9.61
CA GLU A 51 1.53 24.93 8.43
C GLU A 51 0.41 23.97 8.82
N PRO A 52 -0.86 24.36 8.62
CA PRO A 52 -1.98 23.49 8.89
C PRO A 52 -1.87 22.19 8.09
N SER A 53 -1.87 21.06 8.79
CA SER A 53 -1.69 19.73 8.19
C SER A 53 -3.00 18.96 8.20
N ARG A 54 -3.40 18.38 7.06
CA ARG A 54 -4.63 17.58 6.97
C ARG A 54 -4.62 16.44 7.98
N VAL A 55 -5.71 16.35 8.74
CA VAL A 55 -5.99 15.25 9.66
C VAL A 55 -6.50 14.08 8.82
N ALA A 56 -6.10 12.86 9.18
CA ALA A 56 -6.59 11.66 8.50
C ALA A 56 -8.04 11.38 8.94
N PRO A 57 -8.87 10.74 8.10
CA PRO A 57 -10.19 10.28 8.50
C PRO A 57 -10.06 9.07 9.44
N SER A 58 -9.71 9.32 10.70
CA SER A 58 -9.45 8.26 11.69
C SER A 58 -10.77 7.74 12.28
N PRO A 59 -10.85 6.43 12.59
CA PRO A 59 -12.05 5.84 13.18
C PRO A 59 -12.27 6.31 14.62
N ILE A 60 -13.55 6.43 15.00
CA ILE A 60 -14.03 6.67 16.35
C ILE A 60 -15.09 5.62 16.71
N LEU A 61 -15.39 5.45 18.00
CA LEU A 61 -16.40 4.49 18.47
C LEU A 61 -17.42 5.18 19.37
N GLY A 62 -18.70 4.91 19.17
CA GLY A 62 -19.73 5.21 20.15
C GLY A 62 -19.51 4.44 21.46
N PHE A 63 -20.11 4.90 22.55
CA PHE A 63 -20.09 4.15 23.82
C PHE A 63 -20.88 2.83 23.74
N ASP A 64 -21.80 2.73 22.81
CA ASP A 64 -22.52 1.51 22.40
C ASP A 64 -21.69 0.58 21.49
N GLY A 65 -20.53 1.03 21.02
CA GLY A 65 -19.66 0.30 20.10
C GLY A 65 -19.92 0.59 18.62
N GLU A 66 -20.86 1.47 18.27
CA GLU A 66 -21.11 1.87 16.89
C GLU A 66 -19.86 2.55 16.29
N ALA A 67 -19.49 2.13 15.08
CA ALA A 67 -18.30 2.67 14.41
C ALA A 67 -18.62 4.00 13.72
N GLY A 68 -17.74 4.98 13.90
CA GLY A 68 -17.80 6.27 13.22
C GLY A 68 -16.44 6.69 12.68
N VAL A 69 -16.42 7.83 12.00
CA VAL A 69 -15.20 8.48 11.52
C VAL A 69 -15.18 9.91 12.05
N LEU A 70 -13.99 10.43 12.35
CA LEU A 70 -13.83 11.81 12.80
C LEU A 70 -14.47 12.80 11.80
N PRO A 71 -15.40 13.68 12.23
CA PRO A 71 -16.19 14.53 11.34
C PRO A 71 -15.42 15.79 10.92
N ILE A 72 -14.32 15.61 10.19
CA ILE A 72 -13.49 16.70 9.67
C ILE A 72 -14.00 17.21 8.31
N GLY A 73 -13.69 18.46 7.96
CA GLY A 73 -14.05 19.02 6.64
C GLY A 73 -15.53 19.41 6.49
N SER A 74 -16.24 19.64 7.60
CA SER A 74 -17.66 20.00 7.61
C SER A 74 -17.95 21.46 7.24
N GLY A 75 -16.91 22.26 6.94
CA GLY A 75 -17.03 23.70 6.77
C GLY A 75 -17.11 24.49 8.08
N ARG A 76 -16.88 23.83 9.23
CA ARG A 76 -16.84 24.44 10.56
C ARG A 76 -15.56 24.05 11.29
N LEU A 77 -15.15 24.85 12.27
CA LEU A 77 -14.06 24.49 13.17
C LEU A 77 -14.49 23.30 14.02
N LEU A 78 -13.60 22.34 14.25
CA LEU A 78 -13.83 21.20 15.13
C LEU A 78 -12.78 21.18 16.24
N LEU A 79 -13.22 21.27 17.49
CA LEU A 79 -12.40 20.97 18.65
C LEU A 79 -12.57 19.49 19.03
N VAL A 80 -11.52 18.71 18.81
CA VAL A 80 -11.43 17.32 19.29
C VAL A 80 -10.75 17.32 20.65
N ASN A 81 -11.46 16.93 21.70
CA ASN A 81 -10.92 16.84 23.06
C ASN A 81 -10.68 15.38 23.43
N LEU A 82 -9.45 15.06 23.85
CA LEU A 82 -9.12 13.76 24.44
C LEU A 82 -9.19 13.86 25.96
N TRP A 83 -9.99 13.00 26.57
CA TRP A 83 -10.23 12.99 28.01
C TRP A 83 -10.27 11.58 28.59
N ALA A 84 -10.21 11.47 29.91
CA ALA A 84 -10.46 10.22 30.62
C ALA A 84 -11.23 10.50 31.92
N GLN A 85 -12.00 9.52 32.42
CA GLN A 85 -12.83 9.71 33.62
C GLN A 85 -11.99 10.09 34.85
N TRP A 86 -10.79 9.51 34.97
CA TRP A 86 -9.91 9.69 36.13
C TRP A 86 -9.11 11.00 36.07
N CYS A 87 -9.21 11.72 34.95
CA CYS A 87 -8.52 12.98 34.72
C CYS A 87 -9.33 14.16 35.30
N ALA A 88 -9.00 14.57 36.54
CA ALA A 88 -9.66 15.71 37.17
C ALA A 88 -9.61 17.01 36.34
N PRO A 89 -8.48 17.40 35.69
CA PRO A 89 -8.45 18.57 34.83
C PRO A 89 -9.38 18.47 33.61
N CYS A 90 -9.56 17.26 33.04
CA CYS A 90 -10.48 17.02 31.94
C CYS A 90 -11.93 17.32 32.34
N ARG A 91 -12.32 16.91 33.55
CA ARG A 91 -13.67 17.18 34.08
C ARG A 91 -13.94 18.68 34.24
N VAL A 92 -12.96 19.43 34.73
CA VAL A 92 -13.07 20.89 34.89
C VAL A 92 -13.23 21.56 33.53
N GLU A 93 -12.40 21.18 32.56
CA GLU A 93 -12.42 21.71 31.19
C GLU A 93 -13.75 21.43 30.48
N LEU A 94 -14.20 20.17 30.46
CA LEU A 94 -15.44 19.77 29.79
C LEU A 94 -16.69 20.43 30.41
N ASN A 95 -16.70 20.63 31.74
CA ASN A 95 -17.78 21.37 32.40
C ASN A 95 -17.77 22.86 32.05
N GLU A 96 -16.60 23.46 31.87
CA GLU A 96 -16.50 24.84 31.39
C GLU A 96 -17.03 24.94 29.95
N PHE A 97 -16.65 24.02 29.07
CA PHE A 97 -17.16 23.95 27.70
C PHE A 97 -18.66 23.77 27.65
N ALA A 98 -19.23 22.93 28.51
CA ALA A 98 -20.68 22.74 28.58
C ALA A 98 -21.40 24.02 29.04
N ARG A 99 -20.87 24.69 30.06
CA ARG A 99 -21.45 25.94 30.60
C ARG A 99 -21.40 27.09 29.59
N ARG A 100 -20.33 27.17 28.79
CA ARG A 100 -20.13 28.24 27.78
C ARG A 100 -20.31 27.73 26.34
N HIS A 101 -21.11 26.67 26.16
CA HIS A 101 -21.26 26.02 24.86
C HIS A 101 -21.84 26.96 23.80
N ASP A 102 -22.80 27.81 24.18
CA ASP A 102 -23.41 28.78 23.27
C ASP A 102 -22.38 29.76 22.70
N GLU A 103 -21.39 30.17 23.50
CA GLU A 103 -20.30 31.05 23.03
C GLU A 103 -19.38 30.33 22.05
N ILE A 104 -19.05 29.06 22.33
CA ILE A 104 -18.23 28.21 21.46
C ILE A 104 -18.94 27.97 20.11
N GLN A 105 -20.24 27.65 20.15
CA GLN A 105 -21.06 27.43 18.96
C GLN A 105 -21.27 28.71 18.14
N ALA A 106 -21.49 29.86 18.81
CA ALA A 106 -21.62 31.16 18.14
C ALA A 106 -20.33 31.57 17.42
N ALA A 107 -19.17 31.12 17.91
CA ALA A 107 -17.88 31.29 17.24
C ALA A 107 -17.63 30.28 16.10
N GLY A 108 -18.61 29.42 15.78
CA GLY A 108 -18.50 28.47 14.68
C GLY A 108 -17.69 27.21 15.01
N ILE A 109 -17.52 26.88 16.29
CA ILE A 109 -16.70 25.75 16.74
C ILE A 109 -17.61 24.61 17.20
N ASP A 110 -17.52 23.48 16.52
CA ASP A 110 -18.12 22.22 16.94
C ASP A 110 -17.18 21.49 17.91
N LEU A 111 -17.74 20.80 18.89
CA LEU A 111 -16.97 20.13 19.93
C LEU A 111 -17.25 18.63 19.91
N LEU A 112 -16.20 17.83 19.98
CA LEU A 112 -16.27 16.38 20.11
C LEU A 112 -15.38 15.90 21.25
N ALA A 113 -15.98 15.34 22.30
CA ALA A 113 -15.27 14.83 23.45
C ALA A 113 -15.02 13.31 23.33
N LEU A 114 -13.77 12.92 23.11
CA LEU A 114 -13.36 11.52 22.93
C LEU A 114 -12.67 10.97 24.18
N SER A 115 -13.32 10.00 24.84
CA SER A 115 -12.73 9.27 25.95
C SER A 115 -11.62 8.35 25.44
N VAL A 116 -10.48 8.36 26.11
CA VAL A 116 -9.39 7.39 25.90
C VAL A 116 -9.45 6.22 26.89
N ASP A 117 -10.50 6.15 27.73
CA ASP A 117 -10.70 5.02 28.63
C ASP A 117 -10.89 3.74 27.80
N GLY A 118 -10.18 2.67 28.19
CA GLY A 118 -10.10 1.43 27.41
C GLY A 118 -9.01 1.42 26.34
N LEU A 119 -8.11 2.41 26.32
CA LEU A 119 -6.87 2.37 25.54
C LEU A 119 -5.64 2.18 26.45
N GLY A 120 -4.56 1.65 25.86
CA GLY A 120 -3.28 1.43 26.57
C GLY A 120 -3.22 0.12 27.37
N PRO A 121 -2.12 -0.11 28.11
CA PRO A 121 -1.83 -1.39 28.77
C PRO A 121 -2.80 -1.77 29.89
N ASN A 122 -3.54 -0.79 30.43
CA ASN A 122 -4.53 -0.99 31.50
C ASN A 122 -5.98 -0.88 30.98
N ALA A 123 -6.20 -1.07 29.68
CA ALA A 123 -7.53 -1.04 29.08
C ALA A 123 -8.47 -2.08 29.72
N SER A 124 -9.67 -1.63 30.14
CA SER A 124 -10.70 -2.51 30.69
C SER A 124 -12.10 -2.12 30.19
N GLU A 125 -12.99 -3.11 30.06
CA GLU A 125 -14.40 -2.85 29.73
C GLU A 125 -15.11 -2.04 30.83
N GLU A 126 -14.69 -2.23 32.09
CA GLU A 126 -15.20 -1.47 33.23
C GLU A 126 -14.87 0.02 33.11
N GLY A 127 -13.64 0.37 32.71
CA GLY A 127 -13.25 1.77 32.48
C GLY A 127 -14.05 2.42 31.35
N VAL A 128 -14.35 1.67 30.29
CA VAL A 128 -15.22 2.13 29.19
C VAL A 128 -16.65 2.38 29.70
N ALA A 129 -17.19 1.47 30.50
CA ALA A 129 -18.55 1.62 31.08
C ALA A 129 -18.64 2.77 32.08
N GLU A 130 -17.59 3.03 32.85
CA GLU A 130 -17.47 4.19 33.72
C GLU A 130 -17.45 5.50 32.94
N ALA A 131 -16.66 5.59 31.87
CA ALA A 131 -16.62 6.75 31.00
C ALA A 131 -17.99 7.03 30.35
N ALA A 132 -18.69 5.98 29.90
CA ALA A 132 -20.03 6.10 29.33
C ALA A 132 -21.04 6.66 30.34
N ARG A 133 -21.04 6.13 31.58
CA ARG A 133 -21.89 6.64 32.67
C ARG A 133 -21.57 8.09 32.99
N PHE A 134 -20.29 8.43 33.10
CA PHE A 134 -19.86 9.79 33.38
C PHE A 134 -20.34 10.78 32.30
N ALA A 135 -20.18 10.44 31.01
CA ALA A 135 -20.65 11.29 29.92
C ALA A 135 -22.19 11.46 29.94
N ALA A 136 -22.93 10.39 30.23
CA ALA A 136 -24.39 10.43 30.33
C ALA A 136 -24.89 11.29 31.50
N GLU A 137 -24.26 11.18 32.67
CA GLU A 137 -24.59 11.97 33.87
C GLU A 137 -24.21 13.45 33.71
N ALA A 138 -23.14 13.74 32.97
CA ALA A 138 -22.68 15.11 32.77
C ALA A 138 -23.62 15.95 31.90
N GLY A 139 -24.46 15.32 31.07
CA GLY A 139 -25.49 16.00 30.29
C GLY A 139 -24.93 17.05 29.32
N TRP A 140 -23.77 16.79 28.72
CA TRP A 140 -23.11 17.75 27.85
C TRP A 140 -23.93 18.08 26.60
N PRO A 141 -23.95 19.34 26.15
CA PRO A 141 -24.67 19.76 24.95
C PRO A 141 -23.96 19.41 23.63
N PHE A 142 -22.88 18.63 23.70
CA PHE A 142 -22.05 18.24 22.56
C PHE A 142 -21.80 16.72 22.56
N PRO A 143 -21.47 16.13 21.40
CA PRO A 143 -21.25 14.69 21.30
C PRO A 143 -20.04 14.24 22.13
N ALA A 144 -20.22 13.09 22.79
CA ALA A 144 -19.15 12.35 23.45
C ALA A 144 -19.09 10.94 22.90
N ALA A 145 -17.87 10.46 22.65
CA ALA A 145 -17.60 9.15 22.09
C ALA A 145 -16.26 8.62 22.63
N ARG A 146 -15.76 7.53 22.06
CA ARG A 146 -14.49 6.90 22.42
C ARG A 146 -13.47 7.11 21.29
N ALA A 147 -12.25 7.44 21.70
CA ALA A 147 -11.10 7.43 20.81
C ALA A 147 -10.70 5.99 20.46
N THR A 148 -10.16 5.81 19.26
CA THR A 148 -9.48 4.58 18.87
C THR A 148 -7.97 4.73 19.04
N GLY A 149 -7.25 3.60 19.15
CA GLY A 149 -5.78 3.62 19.17
C GLY A 149 -5.18 4.24 17.90
N GLU A 150 -5.84 4.04 16.76
CA GLU A 150 -5.46 4.64 15.47
C GLU A 150 -5.55 6.17 15.52
N LEU A 151 -6.69 6.72 15.96
CA LEU A 151 -6.86 8.17 16.11
C LEU A 151 -5.84 8.80 17.06
N VAL A 152 -5.58 8.16 18.21
CA VAL A 152 -4.58 8.67 19.16
C VAL A 152 -3.18 8.63 18.54
N THR A 153 -2.85 7.57 17.79
CA THR A 153 -1.59 7.44 17.07
C THR A 153 -1.43 8.52 16.00
N ASP A 154 -2.50 8.85 15.27
CA ASP A 154 -2.49 9.90 14.25
C ASP A 154 -2.22 11.29 14.85
N PHE A 155 -2.90 11.62 15.95
CA PHE A 155 -2.66 12.88 16.65
C PHE A 155 -1.27 12.93 17.30
N GLN A 156 -0.78 11.82 17.84
CA GLN A 156 0.59 11.72 18.36
C GLN A 156 1.61 11.96 17.24
N ALA A 157 1.38 11.40 16.04
CA ALA A 157 2.26 11.61 14.89
C ALA A 157 2.26 13.07 14.41
N LEU A 158 1.10 13.74 14.41
CA LEU A 158 0.99 15.17 14.10
C LEU A 158 1.72 16.03 15.14
N HIS A 159 1.61 15.69 16.42
CA HIS A 159 2.37 16.33 17.49
C HIS A 159 3.89 16.15 17.30
N ASP A 160 4.34 14.91 17.11
CA ASP A 160 5.77 14.57 17.05
C ASP A 160 6.47 15.16 15.83
N LEU A 161 5.73 15.36 14.74
CA LEU A 161 6.21 16.05 13.54
C LEU A 161 6.62 17.51 13.86
N HIS A 162 5.91 18.17 14.78
CA HIS A 162 6.15 19.56 15.16
C HIS A 162 7.01 19.69 16.43
N ILE A 163 6.97 18.69 17.32
CA ILE A 163 7.69 18.65 18.60
C ILE A 163 8.42 17.31 18.72
N PRO A 164 9.70 17.23 18.31
CA PRO A 164 10.43 15.96 18.17
C PRO A 164 10.94 15.38 19.50
N ARG A 165 10.18 15.52 20.58
CA ARG A 165 10.53 14.99 21.91
C ARG A 165 9.83 13.67 22.25
N HIS A 166 9.05 13.10 21.32
CA HIS A 166 8.38 11.79 21.42
C HIS A 166 7.81 11.52 22.82
N ARG A 167 7.04 12.48 23.32
CA ARG A 167 6.33 12.34 24.60
C ARG A 167 4.86 12.08 24.30
N GLU A 168 4.31 11.12 25.02
CA GLU A 168 2.88 10.83 24.99
C GLU A 168 2.06 12.11 25.24
N LEU A 169 0.93 12.20 24.54
CA LEU A 169 -0.02 13.29 24.72
C LEU A 169 -0.58 13.26 26.15
N PRO A 170 -0.44 14.35 26.93
CA PRO A 170 -1.02 14.42 28.26
C PRO A 170 -2.54 14.55 28.17
N LEU A 171 -3.25 14.24 29.26
CA LEU A 171 -4.69 14.52 29.36
C LEU A 171 -4.96 15.75 30.25
N PRO A 172 -5.92 16.61 29.89
CA PRO A 172 -6.59 16.61 28.58
C PRO A 172 -5.62 17.06 27.48
N SER A 173 -5.90 16.64 26.25
CA SER A 173 -5.28 17.18 25.06
C SER A 173 -6.35 17.50 24.04
N SER A 174 -6.33 18.72 23.50
CA SER A 174 -7.34 19.16 22.53
C SER A 174 -6.69 19.54 21.20
N PHE A 175 -7.40 19.34 20.10
CA PHE A 175 -6.95 19.60 18.75
C PHE A 175 -8.00 20.45 18.05
N LEU A 176 -7.62 21.68 17.68
CA LEU A 176 -8.48 22.55 16.88
C LEU A 176 -8.19 22.29 15.40
N VAL A 177 -9.20 21.77 14.71
CA VAL A 177 -9.18 21.45 13.27
C VAL A 177 -9.99 22.51 12.54
N ASP A 178 -9.44 23.01 11.44
CA ASP A 178 -10.06 24.04 10.61
C ASP A 178 -11.21 23.50 9.73
N PRO A 179 -12.02 24.37 9.11
CA PRO A 179 -13.13 23.99 8.25
C PRO A 179 -12.76 23.05 7.09
N GLU A 180 -11.50 23.06 6.64
CA GLU A 180 -10.97 22.20 5.59
C GLU A 180 -10.40 20.87 6.09
N GLY A 181 -10.47 20.61 7.40
CA GLY A 181 -9.98 19.38 8.02
C GLY A 181 -8.47 19.38 8.32
N ARG A 182 -7.85 20.55 8.46
CA ARG A 182 -6.42 20.68 8.79
C ARG A 182 -6.24 21.06 10.26
N LEU A 183 -5.25 20.46 10.91
CA LEU A 183 -4.89 20.78 12.28
C LEU A 183 -4.33 22.21 12.36
N ALA A 184 -4.96 23.07 13.15
CA ALA A 184 -4.56 24.46 13.36
C ALA A 184 -3.84 24.66 14.69
N VAL A 185 -4.30 23.98 15.76
CA VAL A 185 -3.76 24.15 17.12
C VAL A 185 -3.76 22.84 17.89
N ILE A 186 -2.69 22.59 18.64
CA ILE A 186 -2.62 21.53 19.66
C ILE A 186 -2.58 22.18 21.04
N TYR A 187 -3.48 21.77 21.91
CA TYR A 187 -3.49 22.10 23.33
C TYR A 187 -3.06 20.87 24.12
N LYS A 188 -2.08 21.05 25.00
CA LYS A 188 -1.56 20.03 25.91
C LYS A 188 -1.84 20.50 27.33
N GLY A 189 -2.80 19.86 27.99
CA GLY A 189 -3.43 20.34 29.21
C GLY A 189 -4.66 21.21 28.93
N PRO A 190 -5.36 21.66 29.99
CA PRO A 190 -6.64 22.35 29.87
C PRO A 190 -6.56 23.66 29.06
N VAL A 191 -7.55 23.91 28.20
CA VAL A 191 -7.72 25.18 27.47
C VAL A 191 -8.94 25.94 27.98
N ALA A 192 -8.74 27.20 28.37
CA ALA A 192 -9.82 28.10 28.74
C ALA A 192 -10.63 28.54 27.50
N VAL A 193 -11.94 28.75 27.66
CA VAL A 193 -12.81 29.13 26.53
C VAL A 193 -12.37 30.43 25.86
N ASP A 194 -11.96 31.45 26.63
CA ASP A 194 -11.48 32.72 26.05
C ASP A 194 -10.25 32.52 25.14
N ARG A 195 -9.39 31.55 25.49
CA ARG A 195 -8.23 31.20 24.66
C ARG A 195 -8.67 30.49 23.39
N LEU A 196 -9.56 29.51 23.51
CA LEU A 196 -10.12 28.79 22.36
C LEU A 196 -10.77 29.75 21.36
N LEU A 197 -11.59 30.68 21.84
CA LEU A 197 -12.27 31.68 21.02
C LEU A 197 -11.26 32.62 20.33
N ALA A 198 -10.22 33.06 21.05
CA ALA A 198 -9.16 33.88 20.47
C ALA A 198 -8.39 33.14 19.37
N ASP A 199 -8.20 31.83 19.52
CA ASP A 199 -7.48 30.99 18.55
C ASP A 199 -8.31 30.65 17.32
N ALA A 200 -9.61 30.46 17.50
CA ALA A 200 -10.57 30.26 16.40
C ALA A 200 -10.60 31.46 15.45
N ALA A 201 -10.55 32.68 15.98
CA ALA A 201 -10.50 33.90 15.18
C ALA A 201 -9.25 34.03 14.29
N LEU A 202 -8.22 33.19 14.52
CA LEU A 202 -6.95 33.22 13.80
C LEU A 202 -6.88 32.21 12.64
N GLY A 203 -7.91 31.39 12.42
CA GLY A 203 -7.91 30.29 11.46
C GLY A 203 -7.60 30.71 10.02
N GLU A 204 -8.02 31.91 9.61
CA GLU A 204 -7.89 32.41 8.23
C GLU A 204 -6.64 33.26 7.97
N SER A 205 -5.77 33.46 8.96
CA SER A 205 -4.59 34.31 8.81
C SER A 205 -3.66 33.86 7.70
N GLU A 206 -3.02 34.84 7.04
CA GLU A 206 -2.01 34.58 6.03
C GLU A 206 -0.79 33.85 6.62
N ARG A 207 -0.12 33.09 5.77
CA ARG A 207 1.00 32.22 6.16
C ARG A 207 2.14 32.93 6.91
N PRO A 208 2.60 34.15 6.52
CA PRO A 208 3.60 34.88 7.30
C PRO A 208 3.16 35.20 8.73
N GLU A 209 1.88 35.53 8.92
CA GLU A 209 1.30 35.78 10.24
C GLU A 209 1.23 34.48 11.05
N ARG A 210 0.82 33.37 10.44
CA ARG A 210 0.82 32.04 11.08
C ARG A 210 2.21 31.64 11.57
N LEU A 211 3.22 31.83 10.71
CA LEU A 211 4.62 31.58 11.06
C LEU A 211 5.05 32.44 12.25
N ALA A 212 4.66 33.71 12.27
CA ALA A 212 5.01 34.63 13.35
C ALA A 212 4.44 34.19 14.70
N ARG A 213 3.17 33.78 14.73
CA ARG A 213 2.53 33.33 15.97
C ARG A 213 2.91 31.92 16.41
N SER A 214 3.36 31.06 15.49
CA SER A 214 3.84 29.71 15.83
C SER A 214 5.21 29.70 16.51
N ALA A 215 5.86 30.87 16.59
CA ALA A 215 7.16 30.99 17.25
C ALA A 215 7.07 30.59 18.73
N LEU A 216 7.92 29.66 19.14
CA LEU A 216 8.03 29.20 20.53
C LEU A 216 8.64 30.24 21.47
N LEU A 217 9.25 31.29 20.91
CA LEU A 217 9.88 32.38 21.65
C LEU A 217 9.13 33.67 21.38
N ALA A 218 8.94 34.47 22.43
CA ALA A 218 8.40 35.81 22.30
C ALA A 218 9.29 36.65 21.35
N GLY A 219 8.66 37.39 20.45
CA GLY A 219 9.36 38.18 19.46
C GLY A 219 8.50 38.56 18.27
N ARG A 220 9.15 39.04 17.21
CA ARG A 220 8.52 39.36 15.93
C ARG A 220 9.29 38.67 14.82
N VAL A 221 8.59 38.04 13.89
CA VAL A 221 9.23 37.51 12.68
C VAL A 221 9.58 38.69 11.76
N ILE A 222 10.81 38.68 11.28
CA ILE A 222 11.29 39.70 10.35
C ILE A 222 10.77 39.35 8.95
N GLY A 223 10.05 40.28 8.32
CA GLY A 223 9.60 40.17 6.94
C GLY A 223 10.79 40.29 5.97
N HIS A 224 11.55 39.22 5.80
CA HIS A 224 12.73 39.16 4.94
C HIS A 224 12.65 37.95 4.00
N PRO A 225 12.99 38.05 2.70
CA PRO A 225 12.86 36.96 1.73
C PRO A 225 13.56 35.66 2.15
N VAL A 226 14.73 35.75 2.81
CA VAL A 226 15.44 34.57 3.34
C VAL A 226 14.65 33.85 4.44
N VAL A 227 13.90 34.59 5.26
CA VAL A 227 13.06 34.00 6.32
C VAL A 227 11.86 33.31 5.69
N ALA A 228 11.18 33.97 4.74
CA ALA A 228 10.07 33.39 3.98
C ALA A 228 10.50 32.10 3.26
N GLY A 229 11.57 32.15 2.46
CA GLY A 229 12.06 30.96 1.76
C GLY A 229 12.56 29.83 2.69
N THR A 230 12.96 30.16 3.92
CA THR A 230 13.28 29.14 4.94
C THR A 230 12.03 28.50 5.51
N ALA A 231 10.96 29.29 5.72
CA ALA A 231 9.66 28.77 6.14
C ALA A 231 9.06 27.87 5.05
N ASP A 232 9.18 28.23 3.77
CA ASP A 232 8.71 27.41 2.63
C ASP A 232 9.40 26.06 2.57
N ARG A 233 10.73 26.04 2.75
CA ARG A 233 11.49 24.78 2.82
C ARG A 233 11.09 23.92 4.01
N LEU A 234 10.86 24.54 5.18
CA LEU A 234 10.39 23.81 6.36
C LEU A 234 8.98 23.25 6.13
N ALA A 235 8.07 24.04 5.56
CA ALA A 235 6.72 23.62 5.23
C ALA A 235 6.70 22.44 4.26
N GLU A 236 7.44 22.56 3.16
CA GLU A 236 7.62 21.49 2.18
C GLU A 236 8.15 20.21 2.85
N PHE A 237 9.17 20.33 3.70
CA PHE A 237 9.69 19.20 4.47
C PHE A 237 8.62 18.54 5.36
N LEU A 238 7.83 19.33 6.11
CA LEU A 238 6.77 18.82 6.98
C LEU A 238 5.68 18.08 6.19
N HIS A 239 5.27 18.61 5.04
CA HIS A 239 4.30 17.93 4.16
C HIS A 239 4.86 16.61 3.60
N PHE A 240 6.14 16.56 3.22
CA PHE A 240 6.78 15.33 2.71
C PHE A 240 6.91 14.27 3.80
N GLU A 241 7.29 14.69 5.01
CA GLU A 241 7.34 13.83 6.19
C GLU A 241 5.96 13.28 6.58
N ARG A 242 4.92 14.12 6.48
CA ARG A 242 3.53 13.69 6.70
C ARG A 242 3.08 12.70 5.62
N ALA A 243 3.34 13.00 4.35
CA ALA A 243 3.04 12.12 3.23
C ALA A 243 3.70 10.74 3.35
N THR A 244 4.94 10.69 3.84
CA THR A 244 5.66 9.42 4.06
C THR A 244 4.96 8.55 5.11
N ARG A 245 4.50 9.15 6.22
CA ARG A 245 3.74 8.44 7.27
C ARG A 245 2.36 7.98 6.79
N LEU A 246 1.65 8.84 6.06
CA LEU A 246 0.35 8.50 5.47
C LEU A 246 0.47 7.36 4.46
N LYS A 247 1.53 7.33 3.65
CA LYS A 247 1.83 6.25 2.71
C LYS A 247 2.00 4.90 3.42
N ALA A 248 2.66 4.88 4.58
CA ALA A 248 2.81 3.67 5.39
C ALA A 248 1.47 3.11 5.91
N SER A 249 0.46 3.99 6.03
CA SER A 249 -0.89 3.64 6.52
C SER A 249 -1.91 3.43 5.38
N GLY A 250 -1.49 3.55 4.11
CA GLY A 250 -2.36 3.31 2.95
C GLY A 250 -3.28 4.48 2.55
N HIS A 251 -3.13 5.65 3.17
CA HIS A 251 -3.95 6.85 2.92
C HIS A 251 -3.48 7.62 1.67
N VAL A 252 -3.61 7.00 0.49
CA VAL A 252 -3.03 7.52 -0.77
C VAL A 252 -3.67 8.86 -1.20
N ALA A 253 -4.95 9.08 -0.91
CA ALA A 253 -5.64 10.33 -1.23
C ALA A 253 -5.06 11.51 -0.41
N GLU A 254 -4.82 11.28 0.87
CA GLU A 254 -4.22 12.25 1.79
C GLU A 254 -2.76 12.52 1.42
N VAL A 255 -2.02 11.50 0.94
CA VAL A 255 -0.67 11.66 0.38
C VAL A 255 -0.69 12.62 -0.81
N ALA A 256 -1.62 12.45 -1.76
CA ALA A 256 -1.76 13.37 -2.88
C ALA A 256 -2.07 14.80 -2.41
N ALA A 257 -2.98 14.93 -1.44
CA ALA A 257 -3.35 16.22 -0.87
C ALA A 257 -2.16 16.96 -0.23
N GLN A 258 -1.24 16.25 0.46
CA GLN A 258 -0.03 16.87 1.03
C GLN A 258 0.83 17.53 -0.06
N TYR A 259 1.05 16.85 -1.18
CA TYR A 259 1.86 17.41 -2.27
C TYR A 259 1.14 18.52 -3.03
N ALA A 260 -0.20 18.45 -3.15
CA ALA A 260 -1.00 19.54 -3.70
C ALA A 260 -0.93 20.80 -2.82
N ASP A 261 -0.98 20.64 -1.49
CA ASP A 261 -0.84 21.74 -0.54
C ASP A 261 0.55 22.41 -0.66
N VAL A 262 1.63 21.63 -0.90
CA VAL A 262 2.96 22.19 -1.22
C VAL A 262 2.93 23.03 -2.49
N LEU A 263 2.33 22.53 -3.57
CA LEU A 263 2.28 23.24 -4.84
C LEU A 263 1.43 24.53 -4.79
N ALA A 264 0.52 24.64 -3.83
CA ALA A 264 -0.26 25.87 -3.63
C ALA A 264 0.59 27.06 -3.17
N PHE A 265 1.64 26.82 -2.35
CA PHE A 265 2.55 27.89 -1.92
C PHE A 265 3.93 27.84 -2.60
N LYS A 266 4.31 26.71 -3.19
CA LYS A 266 5.58 26.51 -3.91
C LYS A 266 5.35 25.76 -5.24
N PRO A 267 4.82 26.44 -6.28
CA PRO A 267 4.46 25.82 -7.56
C PRO A 267 5.65 25.28 -8.38
N ASP A 268 6.88 25.64 -8.01
CA ASP A 268 8.12 25.22 -8.67
C ASP A 268 8.81 24.04 -7.94
N SER A 269 8.15 23.42 -6.96
CA SER A 269 8.67 22.21 -6.31
C SER A 269 8.61 21.01 -7.26
N HIS A 270 9.73 20.72 -7.93
CA HIS A 270 9.87 19.54 -8.78
C HIS A 270 9.59 18.23 -7.99
N GLY A 271 10.00 18.18 -6.72
CA GLY A 271 9.76 17.03 -5.83
C GLY A 271 8.28 16.82 -5.55
N ALA A 272 7.54 17.89 -5.26
CA ALA A 272 6.09 17.81 -5.01
C ALA A 272 5.33 17.42 -6.29
N HIS A 273 5.71 17.96 -7.45
CA HIS A 273 5.16 17.52 -8.74
C HIS A 273 5.39 16.02 -8.98
N ASN A 274 6.63 15.53 -8.85
CA ASN A 274 6.92 14.10 -9.05
C ASN A 274 6.14 13.21 -8.08
N ASN A 275 6.11 13.58 -6.80
CA ASN A 275 5.44 12.77 -5.78
C ASN A 275 3.91 12.84 -5.84
N LEU A 276 3.33 13.97 -6.27
CA LEU A 276 1.90 14.07 -6.58
C LEU A 276 1.55 13.17 -7.77
N GLY A 277 2.37 13.17 -8.83
CA GLY A 277 2.20 12.23 -9.94
C GLY A 277 2.21 10.77 -9.49
N ASN A 278 3.12 10.40 -8.58
CA ASN A 278 3.18 9.05 -8.00
C ASN A 278 1.91 8.69 -7.22
N ALA A 279 1.40 9.62 -6.42
CA ALA A 279 0.16 9.42 -5.66
C ALA A 279 -1.06 9.30 -6.58
N LEU A 280 -1.16 10.15 -7.63
CA LEU A 280 -2.24 10.10 -8.62
C LEU A 280 -2.24 8.79 -9.42
N ARG A 281 -1.07 8.26 -9.83
CA ARG A 281 -0.96 6.93 -10.43
C ARG A 281 -1.46 5.83 -9.51
N ALA A 282 -1.08 5.86 -8.24
CA ALA A 282 -1.56 4.89 -7.24
C ALA A 282 -3.08 4.97 -7.00
N LEU A 283 -3.70 6.13 -7.24
CA LEU A 283 -5.15 6.34 -7.23
C LEU A 283 -5.85 5.94 -8.54
N GLY A 284 -5.12 5.39 -9.53
CA GLY A 284 -5.67 5.04 -10.83
C GLY A 284 -5.98 6.24 -11.72
N ARG A 285 -5.29 7.37 -11.53
CA ARG A 285 -5.44 8.62 -12.31
C ARG A 285 -4.15 8.95 -13.09
N PRO A 286 -3.65 8.06 -13.97
CA PRO A 286 -2.38 8.24 -14.67
C PRO A 286 -2.37 9.43 -15.66
N GLU A 287 -3.52 9.82 -16.20
CA GLU A 287 -3.64 10.98 -17.10
C GLU A 287 -3.29 12.29 -16.39
N GLU A 288 -3.83 12.51 -15.18
CA GLU A 288 -3.53 13.70 -14.37
C GLU A 288 -2.08 13.67 -13.87
N ALA A 289 -1.56 12.47 -13.58
CA ALA A 289 -0.17 12.30 -13.19
C ALA A 289 0.82 12.78 -14.27
N LEU A 290 0.49 12.62 -15.56
CA LEU A 290 1.37 13.06 -16.66
C LEU A 290 1.67 14.55 -16.62
N ASP A 291 0.68 15.39 -16.31
CA ASP A 291 0.88 16.84 -16.24
C ASP A 291 1.88 17.20 -15.13
N HIS A 292 1.78 16.53 -13.98
CA HIS A 292 2.73 16.73 -12.89
C HIS A 292 4.12 16.16 -13.20
N TYR A 293 4.23 14.98 -13.83
CA TYR A 293 5.53 14.46 -14.24
C TYR A 293 6.21 15.31 -15.30
N ARG A 294 5.45 15.81 -16.29
CA ARG A 294 5.97 16.77 -17.28
C ARG A 294 6.55 17.98 -16.56
N LYS A 295 5.80 18.57 -15.62
CA LYS A 295 6.27 19.73 -14.87
C LYS A 295 7.50 19.41 -14.01
N ALA A 296 7.55 18.25 -13.37
CA ALA A 296 8.73 17.80 -12.63
C ALA A 296 9.98 17.69 -13.53
N THR A 297 9.84 17.12 -14.75
CA THR A 297 10.94 17.00 -15.70
C THR A 297 11.37 18.33 -16.32
N GLU A 298 10.46 19.31 -16.44
CA GLU A 298 10.80 20.67 -16.86
C GLU A 298 11.57 21.44 -15.78
N LEU A 299 11.17 21.28 -14.51
CA LEU A 299 11.78 21.96 -13.36
C LEU A 299 13.12 21.33 -12.94
N ALA A 300 13.27 20.02 -13.10
CA ALA A 300 14.48 19.26 -12.76
C ALA A 300 14.83 18.28 -13.89
N PRO A 301 15.38 18.76 -15.03
CA PRO A 301 15.73 17.93 -16.18
C PRO A 301 16.82 16.88 -15.90
N GLU A 302 17.55 17.02 -14.79
CA GLU A 302 18.56 16.08 -14.29
C GLU A 302 17.98 14.97 -13.38
N SER A 303 16.67 14.99 -13.09
CA SER A 303 16.04 13.99 -12.23
C SER A 303 15.72 12.69 -12.96
N ILE A 304 16.53 11.66 -12.73
CA ILE A 304 16.31 10.29 -13.27
C ILE A 304 14.94 9.75 -12.84
N ASP A 305 14.55 9.97 -11.58
CA ASP A 305 13.27 9.51 -11.05
C ASP A 305 12.08 10.17 -11.75
N ALA A 306 12.14 11.48 -12.00
CA ALA A 306 11.06 12.20 -12.69
C ALA A 306 10.86 11.67 -14.12
N TRP A 307 11.94 11.49 -14.88
CA TRP A 307 11.88 10.91 -16.22
C TRP A 307 11.37 9.47 -16.21
N SER A 308 11.83 8.66 -15.25
CA SER A 308 11.41 7.27 -15.10
C SER A 308 9.93 7.15 -14.77
N ASN A 309 9.44 7.93 -13.81
CA ASN A 309 8.03 7.92 -13.41
C ASN A 309 7.13 8.45 -14.53
N HIS A 310 7.58 9.45 -15.29
CA HIS A 310 6.88 9.92 -16.50
C HIS A 310 6.76 8.79 -17.53
N GLY A 311 7.85 8.07 -17.83
CA GLY A 311 7.83 6.95 -18.76
C GLY A 311 6.91 5.82 -18.31
N LEU A 312 6.91 5.49 -17.01
CA LEU A 312 6.02 4.48 -16.43
C LEU A 312 4.54 4.86 -16.55
N ALA A 313 4.19 6.13 -16.32
CA ALA A 313 2.83 6.63 -16.51
C ALA A 313 2.35 6.48 -17.97
N LEU A 314 3.20 6.83 -18.93
CA LEU A 314 2.91 6.67 -20.36
C LEU A 314 2.73 5.20 -20.75
N GLN A 315 3.53 4.30 -20.15
CA GLN A 315 3.41 2.86 -20.37
C GLN A 315 2.07 2.29 -19.87
N GLU A 316 1.56 2.76 -18.73
CA GLU A 316 0.25 2.37 -18.19
C GLU A 316 -0.88 2.81 -19.13
N LEU A 317 -0.72 3.97 -19.78
CA LEU A 317 -1.65 4.50 -20.79
C LEU A 317 -1.47 3.88 -22.19
N GLY A 318 -0.57 2.91 -22.36
CA GLY A 318 -0.29 2.27 -23.64
C GLY A 318 0.50 3.10 -24.65
N LYS A 319 1.05 4.26 -24.23
CA LYS A 319 1.84 5.17 -25.08
C LYS A 319 3.31 4.73 -25.11
N PHE A 320 3.58 3.57 -25.72
CA PHE A 320 4.88 2.88 -25.61
C PHE A 320 6.05 3.67 -26.19
N GLU A 321 5.90 4.29 -27.36
CA GLU A 321 7.00 5.06 -27.97
C GLU A 321 7.36 6.31 -27.15
N GLU A 322 6.35 7.01 -26.61
CA GLU A 322 6.58 8.16 -25.74
C GLU A 322 7.25 7.71 -24.43
N ALA A 323 6.81 6.59 -23.85
CA ALA A 323 7.41 6.00 -22.66
C ALA A 323 8.89 5.66 -22.89
N ALA A 324 9.22 5.05 -24.03
CA ALA A 324 10.60 4.76 -24.41
C ALA A 324 11.43 6.03 -24.51
N GLY A 325 10.88 7.09 -25.09
CA GLY A 325 11.53 8.41 -25.15
C GLY A 325 11.90 8.95 -23.77
N LYS A 326 10.97 8.91 -22.80
CA LYS A 326 11.23 9.40 -21.44
C LYS A 326 12.25 8.54 -20.68
N LEU A 327 12.18 7.22 -20.82
CA LEU A 327 13.16 6.32 -20.21
C LEU A 327 14.55 6.44 -20.84
N ARG A 328 14.66 6.78 -22.13
CA ARG A 328 15.96 7.10 -22.77
C ARG A 328 16.58 8.37 -22.20
N GLU A 329 15.80 9.39 -21.86
CA GLU A 329 16.33 10.57 -21.16
C GLU A 329 16.85 10.21 -19.76
N ALA A 330 16.11 9.38 -19.00
CA ALA A 330 16.60 8.85 -17.72
C ALA A 330 17.92 8.07 -17.88
N MET A 331 18.01 7.21 -18.91
CA MET A 331 19.20 6.42 -19.22
C MET A 331 20.38 7.29 -19.68
N ARG A 332 20.12 8.41 -20.36
CA ARG A 332 21.17 9.35 -20.79
C ARG A 332 21.87 10.00 -19.57
N LEU A 333 21.13 10.22 -18.49
CA LEU A 333 21.65 10.78 -17.24
C LEU A 333 22.46 9.75 -16.44
N ASP A 334 21.99 8.50 -16.38
CA ASP A 334 22.70 7.38 -15.76
C ASP A 334 22.50 6.09 -16.57
N PRO A 335 23.46 5.73 -17.45
CA PRO A 335 23.38 4.53 -18.28
C PRO A 335 23.38 3.22 -17.49
N ALA A 336 23.93 3.23 -16.27
CA ALA A 336 24.04 2.06 -15.40
C ALA A 336 22.83 1.92 -14.45
N ASN A 337 21.85 2.82 -14.52
CA ASN A 337 20.71 2.78 -13.62
C ASN A 337 19.90 1.48 -13.80
N ALA A 338 19.86 0.65 -12.75
CA ALA A 338 19.19 -0.65 -12.81
C ALA A 338 17.68 -0.53 -13.07
N VAL A 339 17.01 0.44 -12.43
CA VAL A 339 15.56 0.65 -12.56
C VAL A 339 15.19 1.09 -13.97
N VAL A 340 15.95 2.03 -14.54
CA VAL A 340 15.72 2.50 -15.92
C VAL A 340 15.92 1.37 -16.93
N ASN A 341 17.03 0.62 -16.82
CA ASN A 341 17.30 -0.51 -17.72
C ASN A 341 16.22 -1.59 -17.58
N TYR A 342 15.79 -1.92 -16.35
CA TYR A 342 14.68 -2.85 -16.12
C TYR A 342 13.37 -2.39 -16.79
N ASN A 343 13.03 -1.10 -16.68
CA ASN A 343 11.83 -0.54 -17.28
C ASN A 343 11.90 -0.52 -18.81
N LEU A 344 13.05 -0.18 -19.40
CA LEU A 344 13.28 -0.28 -20.85
C LEU A 344 13.15 -1.73 -21.33
N ALA A 345 13.70 -2.69 -20.58
CA ALA A 345 13.59 -4.11 -20.90
C ALA A 345 12.12 -4.58 -20.91
N ASN A 346 11.33 -4.21 -19.91
CA ASN A 346 9.90 -4.50 -19.85
C ASN A 346 9.16 -3.92 -21.07
N LEU A 347 9.49 -2.69 -21.46
CA LEU A 347 8.88 -2.04 -22.61
C LEU A 347 9.24 -2.77 -23.92
N SER A 348 10.50 -3.17 -24.10
CA SER A 348 10.95 -3.99 -25.23
C SER A 348 10.28 -5.36 -25.29
N VAL A 349 10.02 -6.02 -24.13
CA VAL A 349 9.23 -7.26 -24.10
C VAL A 349 7.82 -7.03 -24.64
N ARG A 350 7.20 -5.89 -24.32
CA ARG A 350 5.84 -5.57 -24.78
C ARG A 350 5.78 -5.25 -26.28
N SER A 351 6.82 -4.66 -26.84
CA SER A 351 6.94 -4.45 -28.29
C SER A 351 7.37 -5.70 -29.07
N GLY A 352 7.78 -6.77 -28.37
CA GLY A 352 8.23 -8.03 -28.95
C GLY A 352 9.73 -8.08 -29.28
N ASP A 353 10.49 -7.03 -28.98
CA ASP A 353 11.92 -6.96 -29.15
C ASP A 353 12.65 -7.65 -27.99
N LEU A 354 12.68 -8.99 -28.05
CA LEU A 354 13.30 -9.81 -27.00
C LEU A 354 14.83 -9.66 -26.94
N VAL A 355 15.47 -9.24 -28.03
CA VAL A 355 16.93 -9.05 -28.10
C VAL A 355 17.30 -7.83 -27.25
N THR A 356 16.72 -6.68 -27.53
CA THR A 356 16.96 -5.46 -26.74
C THR A 356 16.45 -5.61 -25.30
N ALA A 357 15.35 -6.34 -25.08
CA ALA A 357 14.90 -6.64 -23.73
C ALA A 357 15.97 -7.41 -22.93
N LYS A 358 16.57 -8.45 -23.50
CA LYS A 358 17.62 -9.24 -22.85
C LYS A 358 18.84 -8.39 -22.52
N GLU A 359 19.30 -7.54 -23.44
CA GLU A 359 20.43 -6.63 -23.22
C GLU A 359 20.18 -5.70 -22.03
N HIS A 360 19.00 -5.08 -21.97
CA HIS A 360 18.65 -4.20 -20.86
C HIS A 360 18.46 -4.94 -19.53
N TYR A 361 17.89 -6.16 -19.53
CA TYR A 361 17.85 -6.96 -18.30
C TYR A 361 19.25 -7.30 -17.80
N LEU A 362 20.18 -7.67 -18.69
CA LEU A 362 21.56 -7.94 -18.30
C LEU A 362 22.23 -6.71 -17.70
N ARG A 363 22.08 -5.53 -18.30
CA ARG A 363 22.59 -4.27 -17.73
C ARG A 363 21.96 -3.94 -16.37
N ALA A 364 20.66 -4.17 -16.21
CA ALA A 364 20.00 -3.99 -14.93
C ALA A 364 20.58 -4.93 -13.85
N LEU A 365 20.90 -6.17 -14.22
CA LEU A 365 21.50 -7.17 -13.33
C LEU A 365 22.99 -6.93 -13.06
N GLU A 366 23.73 -6.31 -13.98
CA GLU A 366 25.10 -5.86 -13.74
C GLU A 366 25.14 -4.80 -12.63
N ALA A 367 24.19 -3.86 -12.64
CA ALA A 367 24.09 -2.82 -11.63
C ALA A 367 23.42 -3.29 -10.32
N ALA A 368 22.43 -4.18 -10.42
CA ALA A 368 21.71 -4.75 -9.28
C ALA A 368 21.55 -6.28 -9.42
N PRO A 369 22.58 -7.06 -9.03
CA PRO A 369 22.56 -8.53 -9.17
C PRO A 369 21.41 -9.21 -8.41
N GLY A 370 20.87 -8.59 -7.37
CA GLY A 370 19.75 -9.11 -6.58
C GLY A 370 18.35 -8.74 -7.11
N LEU A 371 18.23 -8.16 -8.31
CA LEU A 371 16.94 -7.71 -8.86
C LEU A 371 16.10 -8.93 -9.33
N ALA A 372 15.31 -9.48 -8.40
CA ALA A 372 14.56 -10.71 -8.59
C ALA A 372 13.60 -10.66 -9.79
N GLU A 373 12.95 -9.52 -10.03
CA GLU A 373 12.05 -9.31 -11.17
C GLU A 373 12.80 -9.40 -12.51
N ALA A 374 14.00 -8.82 -12.61
CA ALA A 374 14.82 -8.89 -13.82
C ALA A 374 15.29 -10.32 -14.10
N HIS A 375 15.74 -11.03 -13.06
CA HIS A 375 16.06 -12.46 -13.17
C HIS A 375 14.86 -13.28 -13.66
N ASN A 376 13.68 -13.11 -13.06
CA ASN A 376 12.48 -13.81 -13.49
C ASN A 376 12.08 -13.49 -14.93
N ASN A 377 12.12 -12.22 -15.33
CA ASN A 377 11.73 -11.82 -16.68
C ASN A 377 12.74 -12.26 -17.74
N LEU A 378 14.04 -12.22 -17.44
CA LEU A 378 15.07 -12.78 -18.30
C LEU A 378 14.92 -14.32 -18.42
N GLY A 379 14.62 -15.01 -17.32
CA GLY A 379 14.28 -16.43 -17.33
C GLY A 379 13.08 -16.75 -18.23
N ASN A 380 12.05 -15.89 -18.24
CA ASN A 380 10.89 -16.04 -19.14
C ASN A 380 11.28 -15.94 -20.62
N ILE A 381 12.19 -15.02 -20.97
CA ILE A 381 12.70 -14.90 -22.35
C ILE A 381 13.47 -16.17 -22.73
N LEU A 382 14.42 -16.59 -21.90
CA LEU A 382 15.24 -17.79 -22.12
C LEU A 382 14.38 -19.06 -22.23
N HIS A 383 13.32 -19.16 -21.44
CA HIS A 383 12.37 -20.25 -21.50
C HIS A 383 11.64 -20.30 -22.86
N ARG A 384 11.25 -19.15 -23.42
CA ARG A 384 10.63 -19.06 -24.75
C ARG A 384 11.61 -19.41 -25.86
N GLU A 385 12.90 -19.10 -25.67
CA GLU A 385 13.99 -19.51 -26.56
C GLU A 385 14.36 -21.00 -26.44
N GLY A 386 13.79 -21.74 -25.48
CA GLY A 386 14.11 -23.14 -25.23
C GLY A 386 15.40 -23.39 -24.44
N LYS A 387 16.06 -22.33 -23.95
CA LYS A 387 17.25 -22.39 -23.09
C LYS A 387 16.87 -22.69 -21.65
N LEU A 388 16.41 -23.92 -21.42
CA LEU A 388 15.79 -24.31 -20.15
C LEU A 388 16.74 -24.24 -18.96
N ASP A 389 18.01 -24.62 -19.12
CA ASP A 389 18.98 -24.61 -18.02
C ASP A 389 19.34 -23.18 -17.60
N GLU A 390 19.61 -22.28 -18.56
CA GLU A 390 19.85 -20.86 -18.27
C GLU A 390 18.60 -20.22 -17.61
N ALA A 391 17.40 -20.50 -18.12
CA ALA A 391 16.16 -20.00 -17.53
C ALA A 391 16.00 -20.45 -16.07
N LEU A 392 16.31 -21.72 -15.80
CA LEU A 392 16.23 -22.32 -14.48
C LEU A 392 17.20 -21.65 -13.50
N ASP A 393 18.42 -21.35 -13.92
CA ASP A 393 19.39 -20.63 -13.09
C ASP A 393 18.92 -19.20 -12.78
N HIS A 394 18.37 -18.49 -13.77
CA HIS A 394 17.81 -17.16 -13.52
C HIS A 394 16.61 -17.20 -12.56
N TYR A 395 15.68 -18.15 -12.69
CA TYR A 395 14.59 -18.26 -11.72
C TYR A 395 15.07 -18.64 -10.31
N ARG A 396 16.14 -19.45 -10.18
CA ARG A 396 16.77 -19.75 -8.88
C ARG A 396 17.33 -18.48 -8.24
N GLN A 397 18.02 -17.65 -9.01
CA GLN A 397 18.52 -16.36 -8.54
C GLN A 397 17.38 -15.42 -8.10
N ALA A 398 16.27 -15.41 -8.83
CA ALA A 398 15.08 -14.65 -8.44
C ALA A 398 14.50 -15.11 -7.09
N ALA A 399 14.34 -16.43 -6.90
CA ALA A 399 13.84 -17.01 -5.65
C ALA A 399 14.83 -16.83 -4.49
N GLN A 400 16.14 -16.89 -4.73
CA GLN A 400 17.17 -16.63 -3.71
C GLN A 400 17.17 -15.16 -3.28
N SER A 401 17.07 -14.24 -4.24
CA SER A 401 17.07 -12.80 -3.97
C SER A 401 15.80 -12.34 -3.28
N ARG A 402 14.64 -12.94 -3.64
CA ARG A 402 13.36 -12.69 -2.99
C ARG A 402 12.64 -14.01 -2.70
N PRO A 403 12.85 -14.60 -1.51
CA PRO A 403 12.19 -15.86 -1.11
C PRO A 403 10.66 -15.81 -1.10
N GLY A 404 10.07 -14.61 -0.98
CA GLY A 404 8.63 -14.39 -1.07
C GLY A 404 8.10 -14.21 -2.51
N TYR A 405 8.85 -14.58 -3.57
CA TYR A 405 8.42 -14.36 -4.95
C TYR A 405 7.73 -15.60 -5.56
N ALA A 406 6.41 -15.69 -5.39
CA ALA A 406 5.62 -16.85 -5.85
C ALA A 406 5.81 -17.17 -7.35
N ASP A 407 5.89 -16.16 -8.22
CA ASP A 407 6.05 -16.39 -9.67
C ASP A 407 7.40 -17.02 -10.03
N ALA A 408 8.48 -16.70 -9.30
CA ALA A 408 9.78 -17.34 -9.51
C ALA A 408 9.71 -18.85 -9.20
N HIS A 409 9.08 -19.22 -8.09
CA HIS A 409 8.86 -20.62 -7.71
C HIS A 409 7.93 -21.36 -8.71
N ASN A 410 6.86 -20.71 -9.16
CA ASN A 410 5.98 -21.27 -10.19
C ASN A 410 6.73 -21.52 -11.50
N ASN A 411 7.55 -20.56 -11.95
CA ASN A 411 8.33 -20.68 -13.17
C ASN A 411 9.43 -21.76 -13.05
N LEU A 412 10.09 -21.86 -11.89
CA LEU A 412 11.00 -22.99 -11.58
C LEU A 412 10.28 -24.33 -11.71
N GLY A 413 9.13 -24.48 -11.05
CA GLY A 413 8.34 -25.71 -11.09
C GLY A 413 7.95 -26.10 -12.52
N LEU A 414 7.58 -25.11 -13.34
CA LEU A 414 7.23 -25.33 -14.75
C LEU A 414 8.42 -25.86 -15.57
N VAL A 415 9.62 -25.29 -15.40
CA VAL A 415 10.82 -25.77 -16.12
C VAL A 415 11.24 -27.15 -15.63
N LEU A 416 11.26 -27.38 -14.32
CA LEU A 416 11.58 -28.68 -13.73
C LEU A 416 10.62 -29.77 -14.21
N GLN A 417 9.33 -29.47 -14.30
CA GLN A 417 8.32 -30.39 -14.80
C GLN A 417 8.56 -30.77 -16.28
N LYS A 418 8.96 -29.80 -17.12
CA LYS A 418 9.35 -30.04 -18.53
C LYS A 418 10.63 -30.87 -18.64
N GLN A 419 11.57 -30.72 -17.70
CA GLN A 419 12.77 -31.55 -17.61
C GLN A 419 12.51 -32.96 -17.02
N GLY A 420 11.26 -33.28 -16.66
CA GLY A 420 10.91 -34.58 -16.06
C GLY A 420 11.18 -34.69 -14.55
N LYS A 421 11.71 -33.64 -13.91
CA LYS A 421 12.02 -33.58 -12.47
C LYS A 421 10.75 -33.32 -11.64
N THR A 422 9.83 -34.28 -11.64
CA THR A 422 8.48 -34.14 -11.04
C THR A 422 8.52 -33.78 -9.55
N ALA A 423 9.36 -34.45 -8.76
CA ALA A 423 9.43 -34.24 -7.31
C ALA A 423 9.92 -32.83 -6.97
N GLU A 424 10.93 -32.33 -7.68
CA GLU A 424 11.42 -30.95 -7.52
C GLU A 424 10.35 -29.94 -7.95
N ALA A 425 9.61 -30.20 -9.03
CA ALA A 425 8.52 -29.34 -9.46
C ALA A 425 7.40 -29.23 -8.41
N VAL A 426 7.00 -30.35 -7.79
CA VAL A 426 6.03 -30.38 -6.68
C VAL A 426 6.50 -29.52 -5.52
N ALA A 427 7.78 -29.60 -5.14
CA ALA A 427 8.33 -28.77 -4.07
C ALA A 427 8.23 -27.28 -4.40
N GLN A 428 8.57 -26.88 -5.63
CA GLN A 428 8.51 -25.47 -6.05
C GLN A 428 7.08 -24.94 -6.13
N PHE A 429 6.13 -25.70 -6.68
CA PHE A 429 4.72 -25.28 -6.70
C PHE A 429 4.11 -25.20 -5.29
N THR A 430 4.53 -26.10 -4.39
CA THR A 430 4.09 -26.06 -2.98
C THR A 430 4.58 -24.77 -2.31
N GLU A 431 5.84 -24.39 -2.54
CA GLU A 431 6.38 -23.14 -2.00
C GLU A 431 5.68 -21.91 -2.58
N ALA A 432 5.40 -21.90 -3.89
CA ALA A 432 4.65 -20.82 -4.52
C ALA A 432 3.25 -20.64 -3.89
N LEU A 433 2.55 -21.73 -3.56
CA LEU A 433 1.25 -21.69 -2.88
C LEU A 433 1.35 -21.37 -1.39
N ARG A 434 2.48 -21.65 -0.74
CA ARG A 434 2.75 -21.19 0.63
C ARG A 434 2.81 -19.66 0.68
N ILE A 435 3.38 -19.04 -0.37
CA ILE A 435 3.50 -17.59 -0.51
C ILE A 435 2.18 -16.97 -0.95
N ASP A 436 1.52 -17.52 -1.97
CA ASP A 436 0.24 -17.03 -2.49
C ASP A 436 -0.78 -18.18 -2.64
N PRO A 437 -1.61 -18.42 -1.60
CA PRO A 437 -2.57 -19.53 -1.58
C PRO A 437 -3.78 -19.36 -2.53
N ALA A 438 -3.98 -18.18 -3.14
CA ALA A 438 -5.15 -17.89 -3.96
C ALA A 438 -4.93 -18.17 -5.46
N ARG A 439 -3.77 -18.74 -5.84
CA ARG A 439 -3.36 -18.96 -7.22
C ARG A 439 -3.93 -20.25 -7.83
N ALA A 440 -5.09 -20.11 -8.46
CA ALA A 440 -5.79 -21.22 -9.13
C ALA A 440 -4.92 -21.92 -10.21
N ASP A 441 -4.09 -21.16 -10.93
CA ASP A 441 -3.16 -21.67 -11.95
C ASP A 441 -2.04 -22.53 -11.34
N ILE A 442 -1.55 -22.19 -10.14
CA ILE A 442 -0.51 -22.95 -9.47
C ILE A 442 -1.09 -24.21 -8.82
N HIS A 443 -2.30 -24.12 -8.25
CA HIS A 443 -3.04 -25.29 -7.78
C HIS A 443 -3.25 -26.33 -8.89
N GLU A 444 -3.57 -25.90 -10.11
CA GLU A 444 -3.70 -26.77 -11.27
C GLU A 444 -2.37 -27.46 -11.61
N LYS A 445 -1.28 -26.69 -11.76
CA LYS A 445 0.06 -27.22 -12.06
C LYS A 445 0.56 -28.21 -11.00
N LEU A 446 0.35 -27.91 -9.73
CA LEU A 446 0.69 -28.79 -8.62
C LEU A 446 -0.13 -30.08 -8.67
N GLY A 447 -1.44 -29.98 -8.91
CA GLY A 447 -2.32 -31.14 -9.06
C GLY A 447 -1.85 -32.07 -10.19
N HIS A 448 -1.47 -31.50 -11.34
CA HIS A 448 -0.92 -32.28 -12.45
C HIS A 448 0.45 -32.90 -12.11
N ALA A 449 1.33 -32.16 -11.42
CA ALA A 449 2.63 -32.69 -11.00
C ALA A 449 2.51 -33.84 -9.98
N LEU A 450 1.58 -33.73 -9.02
CA LEU A 450 1.26 -34.78 -8.04
C LEU A 450 0.66 -36.02 -8.71
N LEU A 451 -0.19 -35.83 -9.72
CA LEU A 451 -0.74 -36.94 -10.50
C LEU A 451 0.36 -37.73 -11.21
N ARG A 452 1.36 -37.04 -11.77
CA ARG A 452 2.56 -37.67 -12.34
C ARG A 452 3.46 -38.36 -11.31
N GLN A 453 3.32 -38.03 -10.03
CA GLN A 453 4.04 -38.64 -8.92
C GLN A 453 3.27 -39.82 -8.31
N GLY A 454 2.04 -40.11 -8.78
CA GLY A 454 1.17 -41.15 -8.22
C GLY A 454 0.36 -40.70 -6.98
N ASP A 455 0.43 -39.43 -6.59
CA ASP A 455 -0.29 -38.90 -5.43
C ASP A 455 -1.67 -38.35 -5.84
N ALA A 456 -2.56 -39.27 -6.22
CA ALA A 456 -3.91 -38.93 -6.69
C ALA A 456 -4.75 -38.22 -5.62
N SER A 457 -4.54 -38.54 -4.34
CA SER A 457 -5.26 -37.92 -3.22
C SER A 457 -4.99 -36.43 -3.12
N ARG A 458 -3.71 -36.03 -3.08
CA ARG A 458 -3.36 -34.60 -3.04
C ARG A 458 -3.65 -33.93 -4.37
N ALA A 459 -3.51 -34.63 -5.51
CA ALA A 459 -3.87 -34.09 -6.82
C ALA A 459 -5.35 -33.65 -6.86
N VAL A 460 -6.28 -34.50 -6.41
CA VAL A 460 -7.72 -34.19 -6.35
C VAL A 460 -7.98 -32.97 -5.46
N GLN A 461 -7.33 -32.86 -4.31
CA GLN A 461 -7.48 -31.71 -3.40
C GLN A 461 -7.09 -30.40 -4.09
N HIS A 462 -5.90 -30.35 -4.70
CA HIS A 462 -5.41 -29.13 -5.36
C HIS A 462 -6.22 -28.79 -6.62
N LEU A 463 -6.61 -29.77 -7.44
CA LEU A 463 -7.46 -29.54 -8.62
C LEU A 463 -8.86 -29.06 -8.23
N THR A 464 -9.44 -29.60 -7.16
CA THR A 464 -10.73 -29.12 -6.62
C THR A 464 -10.59 -27.67 -6.13
N ARG A 465 -9.51 -27.36 -5.42
CA ARG A 465 -9.24 -25.99 -4.96
C ARG A 465 -9.04 -25.02 -6.13
N ALA A 466 -8.35 -25.42 -7.19
CA ALA A 466 -8.20 -24.62 -8.40
C ALA A 466 -9.57 -24.23 -8.99
N LEU A 467 -10.51 -25.19 -9.07
CA LEU A 467 -11.85 -24.96 -9.60
C LEU A 467 -12.77 -24.16 -8.66
N GLN A 468 -12.55 -24.22 -7.36
CA GLN A 468 -13.23 -23.33 -6.40
C GLN A 468 -12.79 -21.87 -6.59
N LEU A 469 -11.50 -21.64 -6.86
CA LEU A 469 -10.94 -20.31 -7.08
C LEU A 469 -11.28 -19.77 -8.48
N ARG A 470 -11.25 -20.65 -9.49
CA ARG A 470 -11.57 -20.32 -10.89
C ARG A 470 -12.26 -21.52 -11.58
N PRO A 471 -13.59 -21.52 -11.68
CA PRO A 471 -14.36 -22.64 -12.24
C PRO A 471 -14.10 -22.93 -13.72
N ASP A 472 -13.62 -21.96 -14.48
CA ASP A 472 -13.41 -22.02 -15.93
C ASP A 472 -11.94 -22.31 -16.31
N LEU A 473 -11.29 -23.24 -15.60
CA LEU A 473 -9.93 -23.71 -15.91
C LEU A 473 -9.97 -25.04 -16.69
N PRO A 474 -9.75 -25.05 -18.02
CA PRO A 474 -9.85 -26.26 -18.82
C PRO A 474 -8.90 -27.38 -18.38
N GLN A 475 -7.67 -27.05 -18.00
CA GLN A 475 -6.67 -28.02 -17.57
C GLN A 475 -7.04 -28.67 -16.23
N ALA A 476 -7.53 -27.88 -15.27
CA ALA A 476 -7.97 -28.40 -13.98
C ALA A 476 -9.21 -29.31 -14.14
N LEU A 477 -10.20 -28.88 -14.95
CA LEU A 477 -11.36 -29.69 -15.30
C LEU A 477 -10.94 -31.00 -15.97
N PHE A 478 -10.03 -30.94 -16.93
CA PHE A 478 -9.53 -32.10 -17.66
C PHE A 478 -8.85 -33.11 -16.73
N HIS A 479 -7.90 -32.65 -15.90
CA HIS A 479 -7.16 -33.53 -15.00
C HIS A 479 -8.07 -34.14 -13.93
N LEU A 480 -8.98 -33.36 -13.34
CA LEU A 480 -9.91 -33.89 -12.33
C LEU A 480 -10.94 -34.84 -12.94
N ALA A 481 -11.51 -34.51 -14.10
CA ALA A 481 -12.43 -35.39 -14.81
C ALA A 481 -11.77 -36.73 -15.17
N ARG A 482 -10.51 -36.70 -15.63
CA ARG A 482 -9.75 -37.92 -15.94
C ARG A 482 -9.55 -38.81 -14.71
N ILE A 483 -9.23 -38.22 -13.55
CA ILE A 483 -9.14 -38.97 -12.28
C ILE A 483 -10.50 -39.58 -11.94
N ARG A 484 -11.57 -38.77 -11.94
CA ARG A 484 -12.91 -39.24 -11.56
C ARG A 484 -13.49 -40.29 -12.53
N ALA A 485 -13.10 -40.26 -13.79
CA ALA A 485 -13.58 -41.19 -14.81
C ALA A 485 -12.85 -42.55 -14.78
N SER A 486 -11.52 -42.54 -14.70
CA SER A 486 -10.73 -43.73 -15.06
C SER A 486 -9.64 -44.13 -14.07
N HIS A 487 -9.55 -43.50 -12.89
CA HIS A 487 -8.55 -43.89 -11.90
C HIS A 487 -8.67 -45.39 -11.53
N PRO A 488 -7.58 -46.17 -11.41
CA PRO A 488 -7.65 -47.60 -11.13
C PRO A 488 -8.26 -47.95 -9.77
N ASP A 489 -7.96 -47.14 -8.75
CA ASP A 489 -8.57 -47.25 -7.43
C ASP A 489 -9.98 -46.61 -7.41
N PRO A 490 -11.04 -47.38 -7.05
CA PRO A 490 -12.42 -46.88 -6.94
C PRO A 490 -12.61 -45.69 -6.01
N ALA A 491 -11.77 -45.51 -4.98
CA ALA A 491 -11.92 -44.41 -4.02
C ALA A 491 -11.81 -43.02 -4.68
N PHE A 492 -11.15 -42.93 -5.84
CA PHE A 492 -11.00 -41.69 -6.58
C PHE A 492 -11.99 -41.53 -7.73
N ARG A 493 -12.81 -42.53 -8.04
CA ARG A 493 -13.78 -42.46 -9.15
C ARG A 493 -15.12 -41.91 -8.70
N ASP A 494 -15.74 -41.13 -9.58
CA ASP A 494 -17.11 -40.61 -9.44
C ASP A 494 -17.62 -40.29 -10.84
N GLY A 495 -18.38 -41.21 -11.45
CA GLY A 495 -18.87 -41.06 -12.82
C GLY A 495 -19.79 -39.85 -13.01
N SER A 496 -20.60 -39.52 -12.01
CA SER A 496 -21.52 -38.37 -12.09
C SER A 496 -20.73 -37.06 -12.09
N GLN A 497 -19.78 -36.91 -11.18
CA GLN A 497 -18.90 -35.76 -11.13
C GLN A 497 -18.01 -35.68 -12.39
N ALA A 498 -17.49 -36.81 -12.86
CA ALA A 498 -16.64 -36.87 -14.05
C ALA A 498 -17.35 -36.32 -15.29
N VAL A 499 -18.62 -36.68 -15.51
CA VAL A 499 -19.40 -36.21 -16.67
C VAL A 499 -19.59 -34.70 -16.63
N VAL A 500 -19.94 -34.14 -15.46
CA VAL A 500 -20.11 -32.68 -15.30
C VAL A 500 -18.83 -31.93 -15.64
N LEU A 501 -17.71 -32.35 -15.06
CA LEU A 501 -16.40 -31.72 -15.26
C LEU A 501 -15.94 -31.84 -16.73
N ALA A 502 -16.05 -33.04 -17.32
CA ALA A 502 -15.64 -33.29 -18.70
C ALA A 502 -16.51 -32.52 -19.70
N GLN A 503 -17.83 -32.44 -19.49
CA GLN A 503 -18.74 -31.69 -20.34
C GLN A 503 -18.46 -30.19 -20.29
N GLN A 504 -18.15 -29.65 -19.11
CA GLN A 504 -17.74 -28.26 -18.96
C GLN A 504 -16.42 -27.99 -19.72
N CYS A 505 -15.41 -28.87 -19.57
CA CYS A 505 -14.15 -28.77 -20.31
C CYS A 505 -14.35 -28.86 -21.83
N ALA A 506 -15.19 -29.78 -22.30
CA ALA A 506 -15.53 -29.94 -23.72
C ALA A 506 -16.21 -28.68 -24.27
N THR A 507 -17.09 -28.05 -23.48
CA THR A 507 -17.75 -26.81 -23.85
C THR A 507 -16.75 -25.66 -23.99
N LEU A 508 -15.84 -25.48 -23.01
CA LEU A 508 -14.78 -24.46 -23.06
C LEU A 508 -13.83 -24.65 -24.26
N THR A 509 -13.55 -25.89 -24.63
CA THR A 509 -12.72 -26.24 -25.78
C THR A 509 -13.51 -26.36 -27.10
N ARG A 510 -14.80 -25.97 -27.09
CA ARG A 510 -15.72 -26.03 -28.23
C ARG A 510 -15.80 -27.42 -28.90
N HIS A 511 -15.56 -28.47 -28.13
CA HIS A 511 -15.54 -29.87 -28.59
C HIS A 511 -14.52 -30.13 -29.72
N ARG A 512 -13.40 -29.40 -29.74
CA ARG A 512 -12.36 -29.50 -30.79
C ARG A 512 -11.08 -30.21 -30.34
N VAL A 513 -11.01 -30.63 -29.09
CA VAL A 513 -9.81 -31.27 -28.51
C VAL A 513 -10.09 -32.75 -28.29
N ALA A 514 -9.46 -33.62 -29.09
CA ALA A 514 -9.68 -35.06 -29.06
C ALA A 514 -9.51 -35.67 -27.65
N GLY A 515 -8.45 -35.28 -26.93
CA GLY A 515 -8.21 -35.77 -25.56
C GLY A 515 -9.31 -35.41 -24.56
N VAL A 516 -9.94 -34.23 -24.70
CA VAL A 516 -11.05 -33.81 -23.82
C VAL A 516 -12.30 -34.67 -24.09
N LEU A 517 -12.57 -34.96 -25.37
CA LEU A 517 -13.69 -35.84 -25.75
C LEU A 517 -13.47 -37.29 -25.32
N ASP A 518 -12.22 -37.78 -25.38
CA ASP A 518 -11.84 -39.09 -24.88
C ASP A 518 -12.06 -39.22 -23.35
N VAL A 519 -11.76 -38.16 -22.59
CA VAL A 519 -12.08 -38.12 -21.15
C VAL A 519 -13.60 -38.05 -20.91
N LEU A 520 -14.35 -37.31 -21.74
CA LEU A 520 -15.82 -37.27 -21.65
C LEU A 520 -16.46 -38.63 -21.94
N ALA A 521 -15.94 -39.38 -22.92
CA ALA A 521 -16.37 -40.74 -23.20
C ALA A 521 -16.07 -41.67 -22.01
N ALA A 522 -14.87 -41.60 -21.44
CA ALA A 522 -14.51 -42.36 -20.25
C ALA A 522 -15.42 -42.02 -19.05
N ALA A 523 -15.77 -40.74 -18.87
CA ALA A 523 -16.69 -40.29 -17.83
C ALA A 523 -18.11 -40.85 -18.03
N CYS A 524 -18.62 -40.85 -19.26
CA CYS A 524 -19.92 -41.45 -19.59
C CYS A 524 -19.92 -42.96 -19.31
N ALA A 525 -18.85 -43.66 -19.68
CA ALA A 525 -18.71 -45.09 -19.41
C ALA A 525 -18.69 -45.40 -17.90
N GLU A 526 -17.98 -44.59 -17.10
CA GLU A 526 -17.98 -44.75 -15.63
C GLU A 526 -19.35 -44.45 -15.00
N ALA A 527 -20.14 -43.56 -15.59
CA ALA A 527 -21.52 -43.30 -15.19
C ALA A 527 -22.52 -44.36 -15.71
N GLY A 528 -22.06 -45.41 -16.39
CA GLY A 528 -22.91 -46.46 -16.99
C GLY A 528 -23.63 -46.05 -18.29
N ARG A 529 -23.31 -44.87 -18.84
CA ARG A 529 -23.90 -44.31 -20.07
C ARG A 529 -23.09 -44.74 -21.31
N PHE A 530 -23.07 -46.04 -21.58
CA PHE A 530 -22.26 -46.61 -22.67
C PHE A 530 -22.61 -46.12 -24.08
N PRO A 531 -23.88 -45.89 -24.46
CA PRO A 531 -24.19 -45.30 -25.77
C PRO A 531 -23.54 -43.92 -25.96
N ASP A 532 -23.66 -43.04 -24.96
CA ASP A 532 -23.02 -41.73 -24.99
C ASP A 532 -21.49 -41.83 -25.03
N ALA A 533 -20.92 -42.80 -24.29
CA ALA A 533 -19.48 -43.06 -24.32
C ALA A 533 -19.00 -43.47 -25.72
N VAL A 534 -19.75 -44.31 -26.44
CA VAL A 534 -19.43 -44.72 -27.81
C VAL A 534 -19.50 -43.52 -28.76
N ASP A 535 -20.54 -42.68 -28.67
CA ASP A 535 -20.70 -41.49 -29.51
C ASP A 535 -19.56 -40.49 -29.30
N TRP A 536 -19.23 -40.17 -28.04
CA TRP A 536 -18.14 -39.25 -27.73
C TRP A 536 -16.77 -39.82 -28.10
N GLN A 537 -16.54 -41.12 -27.91
CA GLN A 537 -15.29 -41.77 -28.29
C GLN A 537 -15.10 -41.80 -29.81
N THR A 538 -16.18 -41.99 -30.56
CA THR A 538 -16.17 -41.94 -32.03
C THR A 538 -15.79 -40.54 -32.51
N LYS A 539 -16.39 -39.51 -31.90
CA LYS A 539 -16.04 -38.12 -32.17
C LYS A 539 -14.60 -37.76 -31.76
N ALA A 540 -14.09 -38.31 -30.66
CA ALA A 540 -12.70 -38.15 -30.27
C ALA A 540 -11.74 -38.72 -31.33
N LEU A 541 -12.07 -39.89 -31.89
CA LEU A 541 -11.30 -40.55 -32.96
C LEU A 541 -11.29 -39.77 -34.28
N GLU A 542 -12.36 -39.05 -34.61
CA GLU A 542 -12.39 -38.16 -35.79
C GLU A 542 -11.34 -37.05 -35.69
N LEU A 543 -11.07 -36.57 -34.46
CA LEU A 543 -10.12 -35.49 -34.17
C LEU A 543 -8.73 -35.98 -33.75
N ALA A 544 -8.54 -37.29 -33.59
CA ALA A 544 -7.32 -37.86 -33.03
C ALA A 544 -6.14 -37.82 -34.01
N THR A 545 -4.95 -37.52 -33.49
CA THR A 545 -3.68 -37.73 -34.20
C THR A 545 -3.41 -39.22 -34.39
N ALA A 546 -2.52 -39.57 -35.33
CA ALA A 546 -2.16 -40.97 -35.60
C ALA A 546 -1.66 -41.70 -34.34
N GLU A 547 -0.89 -41.01 -33.50
CA GLU A 547 -0.30 -41.54 -32.26
C GLU A 547 -1.36 -41.85 -31.19
N ALA A 548 -2.39 -41.02 -31.05
CA ALA A 548 -3.42 -41.18 -30.04
C ALA A 548 -4.53 -42.17 -30.45
N ARG A 549 -4.67 -42.43 -31.76
CA ARG A 549 -5.79 -43.18 -32.35
C ARG A 549 -5.87 -44.62 -31.85
N ALA A 550 -4.73 -45.31 -31.71
CA ALA A 550 -4.70 -46.71 -31.29
C ALA A 550 -5.26 -46.89 -29.86
N GLY A 551 -4.84 -46.03 -28.92
CA GLY A 551 -5.35 -46.06 -27.54
C GLY A 551 -6.85 -45.76 -27.46
N MET A 552 -7.30 -44.79 -28.26
CA MET A 552 -8.72 -44.42 -28.34
C MET A 552 -9.59 -45.52 -28.99
N GLN A 553 -9.07 -46.26 -29.99
CA GLN A 553 -9.77 -47.41 -30.59
C GLN A 553 -9.95 -48.55 -29.60
N SER A 554 -8.91 -48.86 -28.83
CA SER A 554 -9.01 -49.88 -27.77
C SER A 554 -10.08 -49.51 -26.73
N ARG A 555 -10.19 -48.23 -26.36
CA ARG A 555 -11.25 -47.74 -25.46
C ARG A 555 -12.65 -47.86 -26.08
N LEU A 556 -12.79 -47.56 -27.37
CA LEU A 556 -14.08 -47.70 -28.07
C LEU A 556 -14.61 -49.14 -27.99
N VAL A 557 -13.75 -50.15 -28.20
CA VAL A 557 -14.12 -51.56 -28.11
C VAL A 557 -14.60 -51.92 -26.69
N LEU A 558 -13.95 -51.41 -25.65
CA LEU A 558 -14.39 -51.59 -24.26
C LEU A 558 -15.79 -51.02 -24.04
N TYR A 559 -16.04 -49.79 -24.53
CA TYR A 559 -17.33 -49.13 -24.35
C TYR A 559 -18.46 -49.84 -25.11
N GLN A 560 -18.20 -50.36 -26.31
CA GLN A 560 -19.14 -51.20 -27.06
C GLN A 560 -19.47 -52.51 -26.34
N ALA A 561 -18.52 -53.06 -25.57
CA ALA A 561 -18.71 -54.24 -24.74
C ALA A 561 -19.32 -53.94 -23.36
N GLY A 562 -19.70 -52.68 -23.07
CA GLY A 562 -20.25 -52.28 -21.77
C GLY A 562 -19.23 -52.28 -20.64
N GLN A 563 -17.95 -52.10 -20.94
CA GLN A 563 -16.85 -52.11 -19.96
C GLN A 563 -16.20 -50.73 -19.84
N PRO A 564 -16.00 -50.19 -18.63
CA PRO A 564 -15.34 -48.90 -18.44
C PRO A 564 -13.80 -49.02 -18.54
N PHE A 565 -13.14 -47.94 -18.94
CA PHE A 565 -11.69 -47.88 -19.06
C PHE A 565 -11.03 -47.57 -17.70
N ARG A 566 -9.84 -48.14 -17.46
CA ARG A 566 -9.00 -47.85 -16.29
C ARG A 566 -7.62 -47.39 -16.74
N ASP A 567 -7.28 -46.17 -16.40
CA ASP A 567 -6.00 -45.55 -16.76
C ASP A 567 -4.94 -45.92 -15.74
N ILE A 568 -4.15 -46.96 -16.06
CA ILE A 568 -3.08 -47.43 -15.17
C ILE A 568 -1.95 -46.40 -14.99
N THR A 569 -1.87 -45.37 -15.82
CA THR A 569 -0.88 -44.29 -15.68
C THR A 569 -1.18 -43.34 -14.52
N LEU A 570 -2.34 -43.49 -13.89
CA LEU A 570 -2.74 -42.76 -12.69
C LEU A 570 -2.42 -43.51 -11.38
N LYS A 571 -1.88 -44.74 -11.46
CA LYS A 571 -1.29 -45.41 -10.29
C LYS A 571 0.04 -44.76 -9.94
#